data_AF-A0A7V9SDR9-F1
#
_entry.id   AF-A0A7V9SDR9-F1
#
_cell.length_a   1.000
_cell.length_b   1.000
_cell.length_c   1.000
_cell.angle_alpha   90.00
_cell.angle_beta   90.00
_cell.angle_gamma   90.00
#
_symmetry.space_group_name_H-M   'P 1'
#
loop_
_entity.id
_entity.type
_entity.pdbx_description
1 polymer ?
#
loop_
_entity_poly.entity_id
_entity_poly.type
_entity_poly.pdbx_seq_one_letter_code
_entity_poly.pdbx_strand_id
1 'polypeptide(L)'
;MAEAARESRDTIGMTTEEMQAYIDALLQEEAAEAAQARGTSLEEELQSAGFAAARAASSYAIKLLDANNAYIARYLLDRDVLAGSEG
;
A
#
# COMPACT_ATOMS: atom_id res chain seq x y z
N MET A 1 9.28 -23.24 -1.12
CA MET A 1 7.81 -23.40 -1.10
C MET A 1 7.18 -22.94 0.21
N ALA A 2 7.78 -23.24 1.38
CA ALA A 2 7.23 -22.78 2.68
C ALA A 2 7.25 -21.26 2.91
N GLU A 3 8.13 -20.52 2.22
CA GLU A 3 8.29 -19.06 2.38
C GLU A 3 7.22 -18.28 1.61
N ALA A 4 6.97 -18.64 0.34
CA ALA A 4 5.86 -18.11 -0.45
C ALA A 4 4.48 -18.42 0.16
N ALA A 5 4.34 -19.58 0.83
CA ALA A 5 3.12 -19.93 1.55
C ALA A 5 2.96 -19.17 2.89
N ARG A 6 4.05 -18.65 3.47
CA ARG A 6 3.99 -17.70 4.59
C ARG A 6 3.60 -16.31 4.12
N GLU A 7 4.22 -15.82 3.04
CA GLU A 7 3.88 -14.53 2.43
C GLU A 7 2.40 -14.46 2.01
N SER A 8 1.87 -15.55 1.43
CA SER A 8 0.45 -15.64 1.06
C SER A 8 -0.52 -15.75 2.26
N ARG A 9 -0.05 -16.06 3.47
CA ARG A 9 -0.90 -16.25 4.66
C ARG A 9 -0.93 -15.05 5.61
N ASP A 10 0.02 -14.12 5.48
CA ASP A 10 0.21 -13.02 6.45
C ASP A 10 -0.58 -11.75 6.12
N THR A 11 -1.27 -11.66 4.98
CA THR A 11 -2.05 -10.47 4.60
C THR A 11 -3.49 -10.78 4.22
N ILE A 12 -4.44 -10.08 4.85
CA ILE A 12 -5.83 -10.01 4.40
C ILE A 12 -5.92 -8.78 3.49
N GLY A 13 -6.27 -8.97 2.22
CA GLY A 13 -6.39 -7.87 1.25
C GLY A 13 -5.18 -7.76 0.32
N MET A 14 -4.72 -6.53 0.05
CA MET A 14 -3.61 -6.24 -0.87
C MET A 14 -2.25 -6.43 -0.20
N THR A 15 -1.26 -6.89 -0.95
CA THR A 15 0.14 -6.93 -0.49
C THR A 15 0.71 -5.51 -0.36
N THR A 16 1.84 -5.38 0.34
CA THR A 16 2.53 -4.09 0.44
C THR A 16 2.94 -3.53 -0.93
N GLU A 17 3.40 -4.37 -1.86
CA GLU A 17 3.72 -3.93 -3.23
C GLU A 17 2.48 -3.47 -3.98
N GLU A 18 1.36 -4.20 -3.85
CA GLU A 18 0.10 -3.83 -4.48
C GLU A 18 -0.43 -2.50 -3.94
N MET A 19 -0.36 -2.28 -2.62
CA MET A 19 -0.73 -1.02 -1.99
C MET A 19 0.16 0.14 -2.48
N GLN A 20 1.47 -0.09 -2.61
CA GLN A 20 2.40 0.92 -3.13
C GLN A 20 2.09 1.28 -4.59
N ALA A 21 1.88 0.27 -5.45
CA ALA A 21 1.54 0.48 -6.85
C ALA A 21 0.22 1.25 -7.01
N TYR A 22 -0.79 0.91 -6.19
CA TYR A 22 -2.07 1.60 -6.21
C TYR A 22 -1.96 3.07 -5.76
N ILE A 23 -1.24 3.33 -4.67
CA ILE A 23 -0.99 4.70 -4.20
C ILE A 23 -0.19 5.50 -5.22
N ASP A 24 0.85 4.92 -5.84
CA ASP A 24 1.64 5.62 -6.85
C ASP A 24 0.79 6.01 -8.07
N ALA A 25 -0.20 5.18 -8.46
CA ALA A 25 -1.15 5.52 -9.52
C ALA A 25 -2.07 6.69 -9.14
N LEU A 26 -2.66 6.67 -7.94
CA LEU A 26 -3.51 7.76 -7.45
C LEU A 26 -2.74 9.08 -7.35
N LEU A 27 -1.51 9.00 -6.85
CA LEU A 27 -0.60 10.12 -6.78
C LEU A 27 -0.34 10.68 -8.20
N GLN A 28 -0.03 9.84 -9.19
CA GLN A 28 0.17 10.31 -10.57
C GLN A 28 -1.05 11.02 -11.15
N GLU A 29 -2.26 10.51 -10.88
CA GLU A 29 -3.51 11.16 -11.28
C GLU A 29 -3.66 12.54 -10.62
N GLU A 30 -3.45 12.65 -9.31
CA GLU A 30 -3.55 13.92 -8.57
C GLU A 30 -2.51 14.94 -9.06
N ALA A 31 -1.27 14.51 -9.35
CA ALA A 31 -0.26 15.38 -9.92
C ALA A 31 -0.62 15.87 -11.33
N ALA A 32 -1.26 15.02 -12.14
CA ALA A 32 -1.69 15.39 -13.48
C ALA A 32 -2.81 16.44 -13.44
N GLU A 33 -3.76 16.29 -12.52
CA GLU A 33 -4.83 17.27 -12.29
C GLU A 33 -4.27 18.61 -11.79
N ALA A 34 -3.34 18.55 -10.82
CA ALA A 34 -2.65 19.73 -10.30
C ALA A 34 -1.85 20.46 -11.39
N ALA A 35 -1.15 19.71 -12.25
CA ALA A 35 -0.38 20.25 -13.36
C ALA A 35 -1.27 21.02 -14.34
N GLN A 36 -2.41 20.44 -14.70
CA GLN A 36 -3.42 21.10 -15.55
C GLN A 36 -3.97 22.37 -14.90
N ALA A 37 -4.28 22.33 -13.60
CA ALA A 37 -4.82 23.47 -12.88
C ALA A 37 -3.81 24.63 -12.72
N ARG A 38 -2.52 24.30 -12.56
CA ARG A 38 -1.44 25.27 -12.33
C ARG A 38 -0.71 25.70 -13.61
N GLY A 39 -0.95 25.03 -14.74
CA GLY A 39 -0.24 25.27 -15.98
C GLY A 39 1.23 24.82 -15.94
N THR A 40 1.53 23.82 -15.11
CA THR A 40 2.85 23.20 -14.97
C THR A 40 2.87 21.83 -15.68
N SER A 41 4.04 21.21 -15.79
CA SER A 41 4.13 19.82 -16.26
C SER A 41 3.86 18.83 -15.12
N LEU A 42 3.41 17.62 -15.48
CA LEU A 42 3.26 16.50 -14.53
C LEU A 42 4.57 16.23 -13.77
N GLU A 43 5.69 16.26 -14.49
CA GLU A 43 7.00 15.92 -13.94
C GLU A 43 7.47 16.96 -12.89
N GLU A 44 7.15 18.24 -13.11
CA GLU A 44 7.39 19.30 -12.13
C GLU A 44 6.51 19.14 -10.87
N GLU A 45 5.23 18.79 -11.02
CA GLU A 45 4.33 18.57 -9.89
C GLU A 45 4.73 17.34 -9.07
N LEU A 46 5.13 16.25 -9.71
CA LEU A 46 5.64 15.04 -9.06
C LEU A 46 6.92 15.32 -8.25
N GLN A 47 7.72 16.30 -8.67
CA GLN A 47 8.93 16.74 -7.96
C GLN A 47 8.66 17.83 -6.91
N SER A 48 7.40 18.28 -6.77
CA SER A 48 7.05 19.32 -5.81
C SER A 48 7.18 18.82 -4.36
N ALA A 49 7.46 19.75 -3.45
CA ALA A 49 7.56 19.43 -2.02
C ALA A 49 6.24 18.86 -1.45
N GLY A 50 5.09 19.34 -1.94
CA GLY A 50 3.79 18.84 -1.53
C GLY A 50 3.60 17.37 -1.91
N PHE A 51 4.00 17.01 -3.12
CA PHE A 51 3.88 15.65 -3.60
C PHE A 51 4.90 14.70 -2.96
N ALA A 52 6.13 15.16 -2.73
CA ALA A 52 7.12 14.42 -1.95
C ALA A 52 6.62 14.13 -0.53
N ALA A 53 5.96 15.10 0.12
CA ALA A 53 5.34 14.92 1.42
C ALA A 53 4.18 13.91 1.38
N ALA A 54 3.30 14.00 0.37
CA ALA A 54 2.21 13.05 0.17
C ALA A 54 2.73 11.62 0.00
N ARG A 55 3.75 11.42 -0.85
CA ARG A 55 4.37 10.11 -1.06
C ARG A 55 5.00 9.54 0.21
N ALA A 56 5.70 10.37 0.97
CA ALA A 56 6.30 9.96 2.24
C ALA A 56 5.23 9.58 3.29
N ALA A 57 4.15 10.38 3.39
CA ALA A 57 3.03 10.10 4.29
C ALA A 57 2.31 8.80 3.91
N SER A 58 2.02 8.58 2.63
CA SER A 58 1.39 7.36 2.15
C SER A 58 2.26 6.13 2.37
N SER A 59 3.59 6.23 2.18
CA SER A 59 4.51 5.14 2.50
C SER A 59 4.44 4.75 3.98
N TYR A 60 4.33 5.71 4.89
CA TYR A 60 4.16 5.42 6.31
C TYR A 60 2.78 4.80 6.61
N ALA A 61 1.71 5.29 5.97
CA ALA A 61 0.37 4.73 6.12
C ALA A 61 0.31 3.25 5.67
N ILE A 62 0.97 2.90 4.57
CA ILE A 62 1.07 1.50 4.11
C ILE A 62 1.70 0.61 5.18
N LYS A 63 2.77 1.05 5.85
CA LYS A 63 3.41 0.28 6.94
C LYS A 63 2.46 0.05 8.12
N LEU A 64 1.63 1.03 8.44
CA LEU A 64 0.63 0.89 9.50
C LEU A 64 -0.48 -0.09 9.11
N LEU A 65 -0.95 -0.02 7.86
CA LEU A 65 -1.95 -0.94 7.34
C LEU A 65 -1.42 -2.37 7.29
N ASP A 66 -0.20 -2.56 6.79
CA ASP A 66 0.46 -3.87 6.73
C ASP A 66 0.63 -4.48 8.13
N ALA A 67 1.12 -3.70 9.10
CA ALA A 67 1.23 -4.15 10.49
C ALA A 67 -0.12 -4.51 11.12
N ASN A 68 -1.19 -3.75 10.80
CA ASN A 68 -2.54 -4.05 11.27
C ASN A 68 -3.10 -5.32 10.61
N ASN A 69 -2.91 -5.48 9.31
CA ASN A 69 -3.31 -6.67 8.58
C ASN A 69 -2.64 -7.93 9.14
N ALA A 70 -1.33 -7.87 9.43
CA ALA A 70 -0.61 -8.96 10.06
C ALA A 70 -1.15 -9.28 11.47
N TYR A 71 -1.46 -8.26 12.27
CA TYR A 71 -2.07 -8.45 13.59
C TYR A 71 -3.45 -9.13 13.49
N ILE A 72 -4.32 -8.67 12.59
CA ILE A 72 -5.66 -9.23 12.39
C ILE A 72 -5.57 -10.66 11.87
N ALA A 73 -4.73 -10.91 10.86
CA ALA A 73 -4.51 -12.25 10.30
C ALA A 73 -4.10 -13.22 11.42
N ARG A 74 -3.15 -12.83 12.27
CA ARG A 74 -2.74 -13.64 13.41
C ARG A 74 -3.88 -13.86 14.42
N TYR A 75 -4.60 -12.81 14.77
CA TYR A 75 -5.73 -12.88 15.71
C TYR A 75 -6.82 -13.85 15.25
N LEU A 76 -7.08 -13.90 13.94
CA LEU A 76 -8.08 -14.78 13.32
C LEU A 76 -7.58 -16.22 13.18
N LEU A 77 -6.29 -16.42 12.86
CA LEU A 77 -5.65 -17.74 12.86
C LEU A 77 -5.67 -18.37 14.25
N ASP A 78 -5.32 -17.60 15.29
CA ASP A 78 -5.33 -18.08 16.69
C ASP A 78 -6.74 -18.45 17.19
N ARG A 79 -7.79 -18.12 16.44
CA ARG A 79 -9.20 -18.42 16.74
C ARG A 79 -9.82 -19.45 15.80
N ASP A 80 -9.01 -20.07 14.94
CA ASP A 80 -9.46 -21.02 13.90
C ASP A 80 -10.53 -20.44 12.95
N VAL A 81 -10.63 -19.10 12.85
CA VAL A 81 -11.56 -18.42 11.92
C VAL A 81 -11.02 -18.47 10.50
N LEU A 82 -9.70 -18.32 10.35
CA LEU A 82 -9.00 -18.62 9.11
C LEU A 82 -8.44 -20.03 9.22
N ALA A 83 -8.84 -20.92 8.31
CA ALA A 83 -8.18 -22.21 8.18
C ALA A 83 -6.76 -21.96 7.63
N GLY A 84 -5.75 -22.08 8.47
CA GLY A 84 -4.37 -22.12 7.98
C GLY A 84 -4.27 -23.26 6.97
N SER A 85 -3.96 -22.97 5.70
CA SER A 85 -4.11 -23.94 4.62
C SER A 85 -3.43 -25.29 4.90
N GLU A 86 -4.14 -26.28 5.41
CA GLU A 86 -3.62 -27.64 5.41
C GLU A 86 -3.61 -28.13 3.96
N GLY A 87 -2.42 -28.14 3.34
CA GLY A 87 -2.20 -28.58 1.96
C GLY A 87 -1.18 -27.73 1.21
#